data_AF-A0A9E2ZCJ2-F1
#
_entry.id   AF-A0A9E2ZCJ2-F1
#
_cell.length_a   1.000
_cell.length_b   1.000
_cell.length_c   1.000
_cell.angle_alpha   90.00
_cell.angle_beta   90.00
_cell.angle_gamma   90.00
#
_symmetry.space_group_name_H-M   'P 1'
#
loop_
_entity.id
_entity.type
_entity.pdbx_description
1 polymer ?
#
loop_
_entity_poly.entity_id
_entity_poly.type
_entity_poly.pdbx_seq_one_letter_code
_entity_poly.pdbx_strand_id
1 'polypeptide(L)'
;MTVSPDAPPLAFDALDDAVRALRNSGLRLSTPRRLVLEALFEAEGPVSAAYLARKLSIDESSVYRNLEMLEYRGLIRHVHLGHSPGLYVLASDQEAE
;
A
#
# COMPACT_ATOMS: atom_id res chain seq x y z
N MET A 1 8.39 3.09 -16.54
CA MET A 1 9.24 2.52 -15.49
C MET A 1 8.83 3.21 -14.20
N THR A 2 7.97 2.56 -13.41
CA THR A 2 7.71 2.97 -12.03
C THR A 2 8.95 2.64 -11.24
N VAL A 3 9.76 3.66 -10.95
CA VAL A 3 10.82 3.56 -9.95
C VAL A 3 10.11 3.40 -8.61
N SER A 4 10.18 2.22 -8.01
CA SER A 4 9.77 2.06 -6.62
C SER A 4 10.62 3.03 -5.80
N PRO A 5 10.02 3.97 -5.07
CA PRO A 5 10.77 4.89 -4.23
C PRO A 5 11.59 4.07 -3.23
N ASP A 6 12.88 4.38 -3.15
CA ASP A 6 13.87 3.82 -2.22
C ASP A 6 13.63 4.35 -0.79
N ALA A 7 12.37 4.43 -0.38
CA ALA A 7 12.00 4.82 0.97
C ALA A 7 12.20 3.62 1.89
N PRO A 8 12.94 3.77 3.01
CA PRO A 8 13.07 2.68 3.96
C PRO A 8 11.67 2.25 4.42
N PRO A 9 11.44 0.93 4.59
CA PRO A 9 10.18 0.42 5.10
C PRO A 9 9.79 1.16 6.38
N LEU A 10 8.54 1.58 6.45
CA LEU A 10 8.04 2.17 7.68
C LEU A 10 7.82 1.05 8.69
N ALA A 11 8.33 1.19 9.91
CA ALA A 11 8.10 0.19 10.94
C ALA A 11 6.62 0.20 11.40
N PHE A 12 5.91 -0.91 11.19
CA PHE A 12 4.56 -1.14 11.70
C PHE A 12 4.35 -2.63 11.97
N ASP A 13 3.69 -2.94 13.09
CA ASP A 13 3.28 -4.31 13.45
C ASP A 13 1.78 -4.53 13.24
N ALA A 14 0.99 -3.44 13.23
CA ALA A 14 -0.46 -3.47 13.04
C ALA A 14 -0.97 -2.26 12.25
N LEU A 15 -2.23 -2.35 11.80
CA LEU A 15 -2.92 -1.27 11.09
C LEU A 15 -2.89 0.05 11.87
N ASP A 16 -3.10 -0.01 13.19
CA ASP A 16 -3.10 1.19 14.03
C ASP A 16 -1.74 1.89 14.06
N ASP A 17 -0.64 1.13 13.98
CA ASP A 17 0.72 1.69 13.92
C ASP A 17 0.98 2.35 12.58
N ALA A 18 0.59 1.72 11.47
CA ALA A 18 0.65 2.31 10.14
C ALA A 18 -0.18 3.60 10.07
N VAL A 19 -1.40 3.61 10.64
CA VAL A 19 -2.26 4.80 10.71
C VAL A 19 -1.60 5.92 11.53
N ARG A 20 -1.01 5.60 12.68
CA ARG A 20 -0.29 6.58 13.52
C ARG A 20 0.90 7.15 12.78
N ALA A 21 1.71 6.30 12.14
CA ALA A 21 2.88 6.74 11.40
C ALA A 21 2.52 7.63 10.21
N LEU A 22 1.47 7.30 9.45
CA LEU A 22 0.97 8.17 8.38
C LEU A 22 0.54 9.53 8.91
N ARG A 23 -0.21 9.58 10.01
CA ARG A 23 -0.61 10.84 10.63
C ARG A 23 0.59 11.66 11.10
N ASN A 24 1.57 11.02 11.72
CA ASN A 24 2.81 11.66 12.17
C ASN A 24 3.64 12.20 10.99
N SER A 25 3.55 11.59 9.81
CA SER A 25 4.19 12.07 8.57
C SER A 25 3.50 13.29 7.93
N GLY A 26 2.46 13.84 8.57
CA GLY A 26 1.66 14.96 8.06
C GLY A 26 0.69 14.58 6.95
N LEU A 27 0.49 13.28 6.69
CA LEU A 27 -0.42 12.83 5.65
C LEU A 27 -1.87 12.88 6.13
N ARG A 28 -2.74 13.54 5.34
CA ARG A 28 -4.18 13.47 5.55
C ARG A 28 -4.70 12.06 5.27
N LEU A 29 -5.24 11.37 6.25
CA LEU A 29 -5.86 10.05 6.05
C LEU A 29 -7.36 10.19 5.69
N SER A 30 -7.66 10.37 4.39
CA SER A 30 -9.05 10.42 3.90
C SER A 30 -9.70 9.03 3.92
N THR A 31 -11.03 8.96 3.87
CA THR A 31 -11.78 7.68 3.88
C THR A 31 -11.30 6.69 2.82
N PRO A 32 -11.14 7.06 1.52
CA PRO A 32 -10.66 6.10 0.52
C PRO A 32 -9.23 5.58 0.80
N ARG A 33 -8.38 6.42 1.40
CA ARG A 33 -7.00 6.06 1.74
C ARG A 33 -6.96 5.06 2.89
N ARG A 34 -7.80 5.29 3.90
CA ARG A 34 -7.97 4.38 5.03
C ARG A 34 -8.50 3.03 4.56
N LEU A 35 -9.50 3.02 3.68
CA LEU A 35 -10.07 1.79 3.13
C LEU A 35 -9.06 0.98 2.30
N VAL A 36 -8.22 1.65 1.50
CA VAL A 36 -7.14 0.97 0.76
C VAL A 36 -6.12 0.37 1.73
N LEU A 37 -5.72 1.11 2.77
CA LEU A 37 -4.80 0.61 3.80
C LEU A 37 -5.40 -0.60 4.55
N GLU A 38 -6.64 -0.51 5.01
CA GLU A 38 -7.36 -1.61 5.67
C GLU A 38 -7.43 -2.85 4.77
N ALA A 39 -7.79 -2.68 3.49
CA ALA A 39 -7.86 -3.78 2.55
C ALA A 39 -6.51 -4.46 2.28
N LEU A 40 -5.39 -3.73 2.41
CA LEU A 40 -4.04 -4.29 2.33
C LEU A 40 -3.68 -5.10 3.58
N PHE A 41 -4.07 -4.65 4.77
CA PHE A 41 -3.88 -5.40 6.03
C PHE A 41 -4.76 -6.65 6.12
N GLU A 42 -5.93 -6.63 5.47
CA GLU A 42 -6.81 -7.81 5.37
C GLU A 42 -6.37 -8.81 4.30
N ALA A 43 -5.45 -8.43 3.40
CA ALA A 43 -5.01 -9.31 2.33
C ALA A 43 -4.03 -10.36 2.85
N GLU A 44 -4.30 -11.64 2.58
CA GLU A 44 -3.41 -12.75 2.92
C GLU A 44 -2.16 -12.83 2.01
N GLY A 45 -2.03 -11.93 1.03
CA GLY A 45 -0.93 -11.92 0.07
C GLY A 45 -0.98 -10.75 -0.92
N PRO A 46 -0.16 -10.78 -1.99
CA PRO A 46 -0.09 -9.71 -2.98
C PRO A 46 -1.43 -9.47 -3.68
N VAL A 47 -1.85 -8.20 -3.76
CA VAL A 47 -3.13 -7.79 -4.38
C VAL A 47 -2.95 -6.82 -5.52
N SER A 48 -3.80 -6.89 -6.55
CA SER A 48 -3.78 -5.93 -7.66
C SER A 48 -4.64 -4.70 -7.37
N ALA A 49 -4.35 -3.59 -8.05
CA ALA A 49 -5.17 -2.39 -7.98
C ALA A 49 -6.64 -2.66 -8.41
N ALA A 50 -6.83 -3.46 -9.45
CA ALA A 50 -8.15 -3.88 -9.91
C ALA A 50 -8.94 -4.68 -8.87
N TYR A 51 -8.26 -5.55 -8.10
CA TYR A 51 -8.90 -6.27 -6.99
C TYR A 51 -9.39 -5.30 -5.90
N LEU A 52 -8.54 -4.37 -5.48
CA LEU A 52 -8.88 -3.37 -4.47
C LEU A 52 -10.01 -2.44 -4.93
N ALA A 53 -9.98 -2.01 -6.20
CA ALA A 53 -11.03 -1.18 -6.80
C ALA A 53 -12.40 -1.86 -6.70
N ARG A 54 -12.44 -3.16 -7.06
CA ARG A 54 -13.66 -3.97 -6.97
C ARG A 54 -14.10 -4.20 -5.52
N LYS A 55 -13.18 -4.55 -4.61
CA LYS A 55 -13.49 -4.79 -3.19
C LYS A 55 -14.07 -3.55 -2.52
N LEU A 56 -13.52 -2.37 -2.83
CA LEU A 56 -13.88 -1.11 -2.20
C LEU A 56 -14.97 -0.32 -2.94
N SER A 57 -15.40 -0.79 -4.12
CA SER A 57 -16.34 -0.08 -5.01
C SER A 57 -15.90 1.35 -5.31
N ILE A 58 -14.59 1.54 -5.59
CA ILE A 58 -13.99 2.81 -5.99
C ILE A 58 -13.26 2.67 -7.32
N ASP A 59 -13.02 3.80 -7.98
CA ASP A 59 -12.30 3.85 -9.25
C ASP A 59 -10.84 3.39 -9.13
N GLU A 60 -10.35 2.65 -10.13
CA GLU A 60 -9.00 2.09 -10.13
C GLU A 60 -7.92 3.18 -10.14
N SER A 61 -8.15 4.34 -10.77
CA SER A 61 -7.22 5.47 -10.69
C SER A 61 -7.11 6.03 -9.26
N SER A 62 -8.20 5.95 -8.48
CA SER A 62 -8.16 6.32 -7.06
C SER A 62 -7.35 5.32 -6.26
N VAL A 63 -7.44 4.04 -6.58
CA VAL A 63 -6.60 3.00 -5.96
C VAL A 63 -5.12 3.26 -6.27
N TYR A 64 -4.74 3.45 -7.54
CA TYR A 64 -3.35 3.74 -7.91
C TYR A 64 -2.79 4.97 -7.19
N ARG A 65 -3.55 6.07 -7.12
CA ARG A 65 -3.11 7.28 -6.37
C ARG A 65 -2.88 7.02 -4.89
N ASN A 66 -3.64 6.11 -4.27
CA ASN A 66 -3.41 5.74 -2.88
C ASN A 66 -2.22 4.80 -2.75
N LEU A 67 -2.08 3.81 -3.63
CA LEU A 67 -0.96 2.87 -3.62
C LEU A 67 0.38 3.56 -3.85
N GLU A 68 0.50 4.41 -4.86
CA GLU A 68 1.71 5.20 -5.13
C GLU A 68 2.15 6.00 -3.89
N MET A 69 1.17 6.60 -3.19
CA MET A 69 1.45 7.36 -1.99
C MET A 69 1.86 6.47 -0.81
N LEU A 70 1.23 5.31 -0.62
CA LEU A 70 1.61 4.35 0.42
C LEU A 70 3.02 3.78 0.14
N GLU A 71 3.34 3.51 -1.13
CA GLU A 71 4.64 3.04 -1.58
C GLU A 71 5.71 4.10 -1.33
N TYR A 72 5.43 5.36 -1.66
CA TYR A 72 6.31 6.50 -1.34
C TYR A 72 6.57 6.68 0.16
N ARG A 73 5.66 6.22 1.02
CA ARG A 73 5.83 6.24 2.47
C ARG A 73 6.49 4.97 3.03
N GLY A 74 6.88 4.04 2.17
CA GLY A 74 7.48 2.76 2.59
C GLY A 74 6.51 1.84 3.32
N LEU A 75 5.19 1.98 3.12
CA LEU A 75 4.18 1.10 3.73
C LEU A 75 3.86 -0.12 2.88
N ILE A 76 4.09 -0.03 1.58
CA ILE A 76 3.88 -1.12 0.64
C ILE A 76 5.05 -1.20 -0.33
N ARG A 77 5.21 -2.37 -0.94
CA ARG A 77 6.08 -2.55 -2.10
C ARG A 77 5.26 -3.03 -3.29
N HIS A 78 5.69 -2.60 -4.47
CA HIS A 78 5.15 -3.03 -5.74
C HIS A 78 5.97 -4.22 -6.28
N VAL A 79 5.29 -5.30 -6.65
CA VAL A 79 5.87 -6.56 -7.10
C VAL A 79 5.38 -6.84 -8.52
N HIS A 80 6.32 -7.01 -9.45
CA HIS A 80 6.04 -7.40 -10.83
C HIS A 80 6.28 -8.91 -11.01
N LEU A 81 5.22 -9.66 -11.28
CA LEU A 81 5.32 -11.06 -11.69
C LEU A 81 5.28 -11.15 -13.23
N GLY A 82 6.42 -10.93 -13.86
CA GLY A 82 6.55 -10.99 -15.33
C GLY A 82 5.73 -9.91 -16.05
N HIS A 83 4.87 -10.32 -17.00
CA HIS A 83 3.99 -9.41 -17.75
C HIS A 83 2.62 -9.17 -17.09
N SER A 84 2.40 -9.72 -15.89
CA SER A 84 1.14 -9.57 -15.17
C SER A 84 0.97 -8.14 -14.59
N PRO A 85 -0.28 -7.74 -14.27
CA PRO A 85 -0.51 -6.50 -13.53
C PRO A 85 0.31 -6.44 -12.25
N GLY A 86 0.73 -5.23 -11.91
CA GLY A 86 1.41 -4.94 -10.65
C GLY A 86 0.64 -5.46 -9.44
N LEU A 87 1.35 -6.14 -8.54
CA LEU A 87 0.82 -6.58 -7.25
C LEU A 87 1.44 -5.76 -6.13
N TYR A 88 0.67 -5.55 -5.07
CA TYR A 88 1.08 -4.72 -3.94
C TYR A 88 1.01 -5.56 -2.67
N VAL A 89 2.05 -5.43 -1.84
CA VAL A 89 2.19 -6.09 -0.54
C VAL A 89 2.58 -5.06 0.51
N LEU A 90 2.21 -5.30 1.77
CA LEU A 90 2.73 -4.51 2.89
C LEU A 90 4.26 -4.63 2.95
N ALA A 91 4.93 -3.50 3.15
CA ALA A 91 6.37 -3.46 3.35
C ALA A 91 6.65 -3.83 4.81
N SER A 92 6.71 -5.12 5.11
CA SER A 92 7.17 -5.59 6.42
C SER A 92 8.70 -5.43 6.53
N ASP A 93 9.17 -5.16 7.74
CA ASP A 93 10.60 -5.08 8.11
C ASP A 93 11.31 -6.46 8.03
N GLN A 94 10.57 -7.52 7.71
CA GLN A 94 11.02 -8.92 7.76
C GLN A 94 11.66 -9.44 6.45
N GLU A 95 12.10 -8.57 5.54
CA GLU A 95 12.86 -8.97 4.33
C GLU A 95 14.34 -8.55 4.40
N ALA A 96 14.92 -8.53 5.60
CA ALA A 96 16.36 -8.57 5.78
C ALA A 96 16.76 -10.00 6.21
N GLU A 97 16.97 -10.87 5.22
CA GLU A 97 17.88 -12.02 5.38
C GLU A 97 19.32 -11.56 5.08
#